data_AF-A0A5M9MPA0-F1
#
_entry.id   AF-A0A5M9MPA0-F1
#
_cell.length_a   1.000
_cell.length_b   1.000
_cell.length_c   1.000
_cell.angle_alpha   90.00
_cell.angle_beta   90.00
_cell.angle_gamma   90.00
#
_symmetry.space_group_name_H-M   'P 1'
#
loop_
_entity.id
_entity.type
_entity.pdbx_description
1 polymer ?
#
loop_
_entity_poly.entity_id
_entity_poly.type
_entity_poly.pdbx_seq_one_letter_code
_entity_poly.pdbx_strand_id
1 'polypeptide(L)'
;MCDFLQFSYPDALESDYPCSARCDISHSTGTANAVIAIIHVYFLFYNSIRAKGITVMWLCIDATLLFNQYINPIVLDNIGWKYYISTPPKLSKSAKHALIVSHLQSTRTCHTLKDLEKMLPSVASINGMQVKEYVQELVDEGKIRMEKIGSGNWYWCFAGEEKKERERRLEQLRKEVDHAQASYDKAQASLASRKQQWEREDADDQEWQKAVQEKEALEQECQQLRTEWAAAVSTMEGGKGIQEIKEETQAFREQAQMWTDNIYVLEQYLCKLAGGDREIITAIQQECYGEEYVEGEGLRELE
;
A
#
# COMPACT_ATOMS: atom_id res chain seq x y z
N MET A 1 1.76 -25.46 51.68
CA MET A 1 0.43 -25.52 51.05
C MET A 1 0.37 -26.83 50.26
N CYS A 2 0.28 -27.94 50.98
CA CYS A 2 0.06 -29.28 50.45
C CYS A 2 -0.95 -29.91 51.39
N ASP A 3 -2.22 -29.57 51.18
CA ASP A 3 -3.34 -30.08 51.95
C ASP A 3 -4.14 -31.08 51.10
N PHE A 4 -4.41 -32.23 51.74
CA PHE A 4 -5.66 -32.97 51.66
C PHE A 4 -6.22 -33.32 50.28
N LEU A 5 -5.97 -34.55 49.84
CA LEU A 5 -6.98 -35.35 49.14
C LEU A 5 -7.11 -36.72 49.81
N GLN A 6 -7.94 -36.73 50.83
CA GLN A 6 -8.51 -37.91 51.46
C GLN A 6 -9.55 -38.48 50.49
N PHE A 7 -9.19 -39.50 49.73
CA PHE A 7 -10.13 -40.23 48.89
C PHE A 7 -10.83 -41.29 49.76
N SER A 8 -12.04 -40.98 50.17
CA SER A 8 -12.97 -41.91 50.81
C SER A 8 -13.17 -43.14 49.94
N TYR A 9 -12.88 -44.33 50.47
CA TYR A 9 -13.43 -45.58 49.96
C TYR A 9 -14.79 -45.82 50.65
N PRO A 10 -15.83 -46.22 49.90
CA PRO A 10 -17.14 -46.52 50.46
C PRO A 10 -17.13 -47.86 51.20
N ASP A 11 -17.76 -47.86 52.38
CA ASP A 11 -18.13 -49.04 53.15
C ASP A 11 -18.93 -50.02 52.29
N ALA A 12 -18.28 -51.12 51.89
CA ALA A 12 -18.93 -52.33 51.44
C ALA A 12 -17.91 -53.47 51.42
N LEU A 13 -17.96 -54.34 52.44
CA LEU A 13 -17.90 -55.81 52.33
C LEU A 13 -17.63 -56.42 53.70
N GLU A 14 -18.73 -56.53 54.45
CA GLU A 14 -18.96 -57.62 55.37
C GLU A 14 -19.10 -58.90 54.53
N SER A 15 -18.03 -59.70 54.42
CA SER A 15 -18.12 -61.12 54.07
C SER A 15 -16.83 -61.87 54.43
N ASP A 16 -16.94 -62.74 55.43
CA ASP A 16 -16.26 -64.03 55.61
C ASP A 16 -14.79 -64.17 55.19
N TYR A 17 -13.90 -64.09 56.19
CA TYR A 17 -12.64 -64.85 56.17
C TYR A 17 -12.60 -65.84 57.36
N PRO A 18 -12.82 -67.14 57.14
CA PRO A 18 -12.81 -68.18 58.18
C PRO A 18 -11.39 -68.63 58.56
N CYS A 19 -10.42 -67.71 58.61
CA CYS A 19 -9.02 -68.02 58.89
C CYS A 19 -8.43 -67.33 60.13
N SER A 20 -9.14 -66.36 60.73
CA SER A 20 -8.68 -65.78 62.00
C SER A 20 -8.98 -66.68 63.23
N ALA A 21 -9.79 -67.74 63.06
CA ALA A 21 -10.29 -68.55 64.17
C ALA A 21 -9.64 -69.94 64.32
N ARG A 22 -8.54 -70.24 63.61
CA ARG A 22 -7.88 -71.57 63.68
C ARG A 22 -6.36 -71.57 63.81
N CYS A 23 -5.73 -70.41 63.98
CA CYS A 23 -4.29 -70.31 64.27
C CYS A 23 -3.94 -70.52 65.75
N ASP A 24 -4.87 -70.96 66.60
CA ASP A 24 -4.60 -71.30 68.01
C ASP A 24 -4.48 -72.82 68.25
N ILE A 25 -4.43 -73.65 67.21
CA ILE A 25 -4.34 -75.11 67.38
C ILE A 25 -3.25 -75.68 66.46
N SER A 26 -2.07 -75.92 67.05
CA SER A 26 -0.83 -76.55 66.56
C SER A 26 0.28 -75.62 66.04
N HIS A 27 1.25 -75.33 66.93
CA HIS A 27 2.58 -74.82 66.60
C HIS A 27 3.37 -75.88 65.81
N SER A 28 3.28 -75.86 64.48
CA SER A 28 4.16 -76.62 63.59
C SER A 28 4.67 -75.71 62.48
N THR A 29 5.96 -75.36 62.54
CA THR A 29 6.67 -74.55 61.53
C THR A 29 6.59 -75.17 60.13
N GLY A 30 6.42 -76.49 60.04
CA GLY A 30 6.24 -77.21 58.77
C GLY A 30 4.92 -76.89 58.08
N THR A 31 3.83 -76.75 58.84
CA THR A 31 2.50 -76.42 58.28
C THR A 31 2.45 -74.96 57.83
N ALA A 32 3.06 -74.05 58.58
CA ALA A 32 3.16 -72.64 58.20
C ALA A 32 3.98 -72.44 56.90
N ASN A 33 5.13 -73.12 56.79
CA ASN A 33 5.96 -73.06 55.58
C ASN A 33 5.25 -73.70 54.37
N ALA A 34 4.48 -74.78 54.56
CA ALA A 34 3.68 -75.37 53.51
C ALA A 34 2.56 -74.43 53.01
N VAL A 35 1.88 -73.73 53.93
CA VAL A 35 0.86 -72.73 53.57
C VAL A 35 1.47 -71.54 52.83
N ILE A 36 2.63 -71.04 53.28
CA ILE A 36 3.34 -69.93 52.60
C ILE A 36 3.82 -70.37 51.20
N ALA A 37 4.32 -71.60 51.06
CA ALA A 37 4.73 -72.16 49.77
C ALA A 37 3.55 -72.33 48.82
N ILE A 38 2.40 -72.82 49.31
CA ILE A 38 1.17 -72.93 48.52
C ILE A 38 0.68 -71.54 48.10
N ILE A 39 0.68 -70.55 48.99
CA ILE A 39 0.32 -69.17 48.66
C ILE A 39 1.27 -68.61 47.60
N HIS A 40 2.59 -68.82 47.71
CA HIS A 40 3.57 -68.36 46.72
C HIS A 40 3.40 -69.04 45.36
N VAL A 41 3.16 -70.36 45.33
CA VAL A 41 2.87 -71.09 44.09
C VAL A 41 1.57 -70.59 43.47
N TYR A 42 0.52 -70.40 44.28
CA TYR A 42 -0.75 -69.86 43.81
C TYR A 42 -0.58 -68.44 43.27
N PHE A 43 0.18 -67.57 43.95
CA PHE A 43 0.46 -66.21 43.50
C PHE A 43 1.31 -66.19 42.22
N LEU A 44 2.36 -67.01 42.10
CA LEU A 44 3.21 -67.07 40.91
C LEU A 44 2.43 -67.59 39.69
N PHE A 45 1.67 -68.67 39.86
CA PHE A 45 0.86 -69.22 38.77
C PHE A 45 -0.31 -68.28 38.40
N TYR A 46 -0.99 -67.71 39.40
CA TYR A 46 -2.08 -66.75 39.21
C TYR A 46 -1.60 -65.47 38.51
N ASN A 47 -0.45 -64.91 38.91
CA ASN A 47 0.11 -63.73 38.24
C ASN A 47 0.61 -64.05 36.83
N SER A 48 1.11 -65.25 36.56
CA SER A 48 1.50 -65.65 35.20
C SER A 48 0.29 -65.80 34.27
N ILE A 49 -0.81 -66.40 34.75
CA ILE A 49 -2.06 -66.53 33.99
C ILE A 49 -2.72 -65.16 33.80
N ARG A 50 -2.73 -64.31 34.83
CA ARG A 50 -3.28 -62.94 34.77
C ARG A 50 -2.46 -62.03 33.86
N ALA A 51 -1.14 -62.11 33.88
CA ALA A 51 -0.28 -61.32 32.99
C ALA A 51 -0.48 -61.73 31.52
N LYS A 52 -0.60 -63.04 31.24
CA LYS A 52 -0.92 -63.54 29.89
C LYS A 52 -2.36 -63.17 29.45
N GLY A 53 -3.31 -63.17 30.38
CA GLY A 53 -4.68 -62.73 30.11
C GLY A 53 -4.77 -61.24 29.80
N ILE A 54 -4.03 -60.41 30.53
CA ILE A 54 -3.96 -58.96 30.30
C ILE A 54 -3.29 -58.66 28.95
N THR A 55 -2.19 -59.32 28.59
CA THR A 55 -1.55 -59.08 27.29
C THR A 55 -2.44 -59.49 26.12
N VAL A 56 -3.21 -60.59 26.25
CA VAL A 56 -4.19 -60.98 25.23
C VAL A 56 -5.35 -59.99 25.16
N MET A 57 -5.83 -59.46 26.30
CA MET A 57 -6.86 -58.42 26.32
C MET A 57 -6.39 -57.14 25.61
N TRP A 58 -5.17 -56.67 25.91
CA TRP A 58 -4.58 -55.50 25.25
C TRP A 58 -4.36 -55.75 23.76
N LEU A 59 -3.87 -56.93 23.37
CA LEU A 59 -3.77 -57.33 21.96
C LEU A 59 -5.14 -57.30 21.25
N CYS A 60 -6.20 -57.78 21.91
CA CYS A 60 -7.55 -57.73 21.35
C CYS A 60 -8.10 -56.31 21.22
N ILE A 61 -7.80 -55.42 22.18
CA ILE A 61 -8.17 -54.01 22.11
C ILE A 61 -7.42 -53.34 20.94
N ASP A 62 -6.12 -53.56 20.83
CA ASP A 62 -5.29 -53.01 19.75
C ASP A 62 -5.73 -53.54 18.38
N ALA A 63 -6.05 -54.83 18.28
CA ALA A 63 -6.61 -55.41 17.06
C ALA A 63 -7.95 -54.77 16.70
N THR A 64 -8.84 -54.55 17.68
CA THR A 64 -10.14 -53.90 17.44
C THR A 64 -9.96 -52.46 16.97
N LEU A 65 -9.03 -51.72 17.57
CA LEU A 65 -8.71 -50.35 17.17
C LEU A 65 -8.06 -50.30 15.78
N LEU A 66 -7.17 -51.24 15.46
CA LEU A 66 -6.57 -51.36 14.13
C LEU A 66 -7.63 -51.63 13.06
N PHE A 67 -8.54 -52.57 13.32
CA PHE A 67 -9.65 -52.86 12.41
C PHE A 67 -10.56 -51.63 12.23
N ASN A 68 -10.86 -50.90 13.30
CA ASN A 68 -11.77 -49.74 13.22
C ASN A 68 -11.11 -48.52 12.57
N GLN A 69 -9.81 -48.31 12.79
CA GLN A 69 -9.10 -47.13 12.30
C GLN A 69 -8.54 -47.30 10.89
N TYR A 70 -8.13 -48.51 10.51
CA TYR A 70 -7.43 -48.77 9.24
C TYR A 70 -8.22 -49.66 8.29
N ILE A 71 -8.81 -50.76 8.78
CA ILE A 71 -9.53 -51.70 7.90
C ILE A 71 -10.90 -51.13 7.52
N ASN A 72 -11.67 -50.59 8.45
CA ASN A 72 -13.00 -50.03 8.18
C ASN A 72 -13.00 -48.98 7.05
N PRO A 73 -12.14 -47.96 7.00
CA PRO A 73 -12.16 -47.00 5.89
C PRO A 73 -11.77 -47.63 4.55
N ILE A 74 -10.78 -48.52 4.52
CA ILE A 74 -10.35 -49.21 3.27
C ILE A 74 -11.45 -50.16 2.77
N VAL A 75 -12.11 -50.86 3.69
CA VAL A 75 -13.25 -51.71 3.36
C VAL A 75 -14.38 -50.83 2.84
N LEU A 76 -14.77 -49.76 3.55
CA LEU A 76 -15.83 -48.84 3.13
C LEU A 76 -15.61 -48.22 1.74
N ASP A 77 -14.36 -47.96 1.34
CA ASP A 77 -14.04 -47.48 -0.01
C ASP A 77 -14.17 -48.55 -1.11
N ASN A 78 -13.95 -49.84 -0.77
CA ASN A 78 -14.00 -50.96 -1.73
C ASN A 78 -15.35 -51.67 -1.80
N ILE A 79 -16.17 -51.65 -0.74
CA ILE A 79 -17.58 -52.11 -0.82
C ILE A 79 -18.43 -50.99 -1.39
N GLY A 80 -18.51 -50.94 -2.71
CA GLY A 80 -19.51 -50.16 -3.43
C GLY A 80 -20.92 -50.44 -2.91
N TRP A 81 -21.43 -49.54 -2.07
CA TRP A 81 -22.83 -49.12 -1.94
C TRP A 81 -23.87 -50.18 -2.28
N LYS A 82 -23.99 -51.22 -1.44
CA LYS A 82 -25.15 -52.12 -1.51
C LYS A 82 -25.82 -52.44 -0.18
N TYR A 83 -25.25 -52.05 0.96
CA TYR A 83 -25.82 -52.36 2.28
C TYR A 83 -25.82 -51.21 3.31
N TYR A 84 -25.41 -49.99 2.97
CA TYR A 84 -25.63 -48.84 3.88
C TYR A 84 -27.03 -48.23 3.65
N ILE A 85 -28.04 -49.01 4.02
CA ILE A 85 -29.42 -48.53 4.10
C ILE A 85 -29.50 -47.59 5.32
N SER A 86 -29.86 -46.34 5.06
CA SER A 86 -30.38 -45.36 6.04
C SER A 86 -29.41 -44.75 7.07
N THR A 87 -28.45 -43.94 6.61
CA THR A 87 -28.24 -42.64 7.28
C THR A 87 -28.51 -41.53 6.26
N PRO A 88 -29.42 -40.58 6.52
CA PRO A 88 -29.56 -39.43 5.64
C PRO A 88 -28.22 -38.67 5.59
N PRO A 89 -27.85 -38.10 4.44
CA PRO A 89 -26.61 -37.32 4.32
C PRO A 89 -26.61 -36.25 5.40
N LYS A 90 -25.47 -36.06 6.09
CA LYS A 90 -25.31 -34.99 7.09
C LYS A 90 -25.65 -33.66 6.41
N LEU A 91 -26.83 -33.12 6.69
CA LEU A 91 -27.26 -31.84 6.11
C LEU A 91 -26.20 -30.78 6.42
N SER A 92 -25.79 -30.04 5.40
CA SER A 92 -24.86 -28.92 5.56
C SER A 92 -25.47 -27.87 6.49
N LYS A 93 -24.61 -27.08 7.15
CA LYS A 93 -25.02 -25.99 8.03
C LYS A 93 -26.06 -25.05 7.38
N SER A 94 -25.80 -24.67 6.12
CA SER A 94 -26.71 -23.84 5.32
C SER A 94 -28.06 -24.52 5.01
N ALA A 95 -28.06 -25.84 4.75
CA ALA A 95 -29.31 -26.57 4.55
C ALA A 95 -30.16 -26.63 5.83
N LYS A 96 -29.51 -26.77 7.00
CA LYS A 96 -30.20 -26.70 8.30
C LYS A 96 -30.77 -25.30 8.55
N HIS A 97 -30.01 -24.25 8.25
CA HIS A 97 -30.46 -22.86 8.33
C HIS A 97 -31.71 -22.62 7.48
N ALA A 98 -31.71 -23.12 6.23
CA ALA A 98 -32.84 -23.01 5.32
C ALA A 98 -34.10 -23.74 5.84
N LEU A 99 -33.95 -24.93 6.41
CA LEU A 99 -35.07 -25.67 7.02
C LEU A 99 -35.67 -24.93 8.23
N ILE A 100 -34.82 -24.39 9.11
CA ILE A 100 -35.26 -23.59 10.26
C ILE A 100 -36.06 -22.38 9.79
N VAL A 101 -35.52 -21.62 8.83
CA VAL A 101 -36.17 -20.43 8.29
C VAL A 101 -37.49 -20.78 7.59
N SER A 102 -37.51 -21.83 6.76
CA SER A 102 -38.74 -22.30 6.09
C SER A 102 -39.81 -22.71 7.10
N HIS A 103 -39.44 -23.40 8.18
CA HIS A 103 -40.37 -23.77 9.22
C HIS A 103 -40.94 -22.55 9.96
N LEU A 104 -40.10 -21.61 10.37
CA LEU A 104 -40.55 -20.38 11.04
C LEU A 104 -41.48 -19.54 10.14
N GLN A 105 -41.18 -19.47 8.85
CA GLN A 105 -42.04 -18.82 7.86
C GLN A 105 -43.38 -19.54 7.68
N SER A 106 -43.41 -20.87 7.82
CA SER A 106 -44.65 -21.65 7.79
C SER A 106 -45.51 -21.43 9.03
N THR A 107 -44.90 -21.29 10.22
CA THR A 107 -45.63 -21.08 11.47
C THR A 107 -46.26 -19.69 11.54
N ARG A 108 -45.66 -18.67 10.89
CA ARG A 108 -46.17 -17.29 10.81
C ARG A 108 -46.45 -16.63 12.18
N THR A 109 -45.76 -17.08 13.23
CA THR A 109 -45.90 -16.57 14.61
C THR A 109 -44.56 -16.11 15.17
N CYS A 110 -44.60 -15.31 16.22
CA CYS A 110 -43.42 -14.97 17.01
C CYS A 110 -43.13 -16.07 18.04
N HIS A 111 -41.85 -16.33 18.30
CA HIS A 111 -41.40 -17.37 19.21
C HIS A 111 -40.38 -16.83 20.21
N THR A 112 -40.42 -17.35 21.43
CA THR A 112 -39.37 -17.11 22.43
C THR A 112 -38.24 -18.12 22.23
N LEU A 113 -37.05 -17.84 22.81
CA LEU A 113 -35.92 -18.78 22.74
C LEU A 113 -36.29 -20.18 23.25
N LYS A 114 -37.11 -20.26 24.31
CA LYS A 114 -37.56 -21.54 24.89
C LYS A 114 -38.48 -22.33 23.95
N ASP A 115 -39.26 -21.63 23.12
CA ASP A 115 -40.13 -22.28 22.14
C ASP A 115 -39.31 -22.79 20.96
N LEU A 116 -38.30 -22.02 20.53
CA LEU A 116 -37.36 -22.43 19.50
C LEU A 116 -36.53 -23.65 19.93
N GLU A 117 -36.07 -23.71 21.17
CA GLU A 117 -35.36 -24.86 21.74
C GLU A 117 -36.21 -26.14 21.73
N LYS A 118 -37.54 -26.04 21.77
CA LYS A 118 -38.46 -27.18 21.71
C LYS A 118 -38.81 -27.60 20.28
N MET A 119 -39.04 -26.63 19.38
CA MET A 119 -39.51 -26.91 18.02
C MET A 119 -38.37 -27.26 17.05
N LEU A 120 -37.22 -26.58 17.16
CA LEU A 120 -36.13 -26.70 16.18
C LEU A 120 -35.41 -28.07 16.17
N PRO A 121 -35.20 -28.76 17.32
CA PRO A 121 -34.61 -30.11 17.30
C PRO A 121 -35.43 -31.12 16.50
N SER A 122 -36.77 -31.02 16.54
CA SER A 122 -37.67 -31.92 15.83
C SER A 122 -37.69 -31.69 14.31
N VAL A 123 -37.44 -30.46 13.87
CA VAL A 123 -37.62 -30.06 12.45
C VAL A 123 -36.31 -30.12 11.67
N ALA A 124 -35.22 -29.69 12.29
CA ALA A 124 -33.92 -29.59 11.63
C ALA A 124 -32.94 -30.69 12.06
N SER A 125 -33.38 -31.63 12.92
CA SER A 125 -32.54 -32.68 13.53
C SER A 125 -31.25 -32.09 14.13
N ILE A 126 -31.41 -31.00 14.89
CA ILE A 126 -30.32 -30.27 15.55
C ILE A 126 -30.29 -30.64 17.03
N ASN A 127 -29.10 -30.71 17.61
CA ASN A 127 -28.94 -30.88 19.06
C ASN A 127 -29.51 -29.66 19.79
N GLY A 128 -30.39 -29.86 20.78
CA GLY A 128 -30.99 -28.79 21.58
C GLY A 128 -29.97 -27.79 22.16
N MET A 129 -28.77 -28.26 22.49
CA MET A 129 -27.68 -27.42 23.00
C MET A 129 -27.14 -26.41 21.97
N GLN A 130 -27.26 -26.71 20.68
CA GLN A 130 -26.74 -25.87 19.58
C GLN A 130 -27.79 -24.91 19.01
N VAL A 131 -29.07 -25.06 19.38
CA VAL A 131 -30.17 -24.25 18.83
C VAL A 131 -29.91 -22.75 19.02
N LYS A 132 -29.39 -22.34 20.18
CA LYS A 132 -29.05 -20.95 20.46
C LYS A 132 -27.99 -20.39 19.51
N GLU A 133 -26.96 -21.17 19.19
CA GLU A 133 -25.89 -20.79 18.27
C GLU A 133 -26.45 -20.62 16.84
N TYR A 134 -27.22 -21.60 16.36
CA TYR A 134 -27.87 -21.54 15.04
C TYR A 134 -28.86 -20.36 14.91
N VAL A 135 -29.63 -20.07 15.96
CA VAL A 135 -30.56 -18.93 15.96
C VAL A 135 -29.79 -17.61 15.97
N GLN A 136 -28.70 -17.50 16.73
CA GLN A 136 -27.86 -16.30 16.72
C GLN A 136 -27.23 -16.07 15.35
N GLU A 137 -26.68 -17.12 14.72
CA GLU A 137 -26.12 -17.02 13.37
C GLU A 137 -27.17 -16.62 12.33
N LEU A 138 -28.40 -17.13 12.44
CA LEU A 138 -29.51 -16.72 11.57
C LEU A 138 -29.95 -15.26 11.79
N VAL A 139 -29.76 -14.74 13.00
CA VAL A 139 -29.98 -13.32 13.31
C VAL A 139 -28.86 -12.47 12.76
N ASP A 140 -27.61 -12.91 12.90
CA ASP A 140 -26.42 -12.23 12.37
C ASP A 140 -26.44 -12.21 10.82
N GLU A 141 -26.89 -13.29 10.18
CA GLU A 141 -27.15 -13.38 8.74
C GLU A 141 -28.37 -12.53 8.29
N GLY A 142 -29.13 -11.96 9.24
CA GLY A 142 -30.31 -11.13 8.96
C GLY A 142 -31.52 -11.90 8.41
N LYS A 143 -31.53 -13.24 8.52
CA LYS A 143 -32.62 -14.11 8.05
C LYS A 143 -33.77 -14.20 9.07
N ILE A 144 -33.46 -14.09 10.35
CA ILE A 144 -34.44 -14.02 11.44
C ILE A 144 -34.32 -12.64 12.10
N ARG A 145 -35.45 -12.01 12.42
CA ARG A 145 -35.47 -10.76 13.20
C ARG A 145 -35.56 -11.09 14.67
N MET A 146 -34.69 -10.46 15.45
CA MET A 146 -34.71 -10.49 16.90
C MET A 146 -35.07 -9.09 17.40
N GLU A 147 -36.04 -8.99 18.30
CA GLU A 147 -36.32 -7.76 19.03
C GLU A 147 -36.42 -8.07 20.52
N LYS A 148 -35.88 -7.16 21.33
CA LYS A 148 -35.94 -7.27 22.78
C LYS A 148 -37.14 -6.49 23.27
N ILE A 149 -38.13 -7.20 23.81
CA ILE A 149 -39.33 -6.62 24.41
C ILE A 149 -39.22 -6.84 25.92
N GLY A 150 -38.89 -5.78 26.66
CA GLY A 150 -38.64 -5.84 28.10
C GLY A 150 -37.42 -6.70 28.45
N SER A 151 -37.62 -7.79 29.20
CA SER A 151 -36.58 -8.74 29.60
C SER A 151 -36.45 -9.96 28.67
N GLY A 152 -37.30 -10.08 27.66
CA GLY A 152 -37.32 -11.23 26.73
C GLY A 152 -36.86 -10.88 25.31
N ASN A 153 -36.16 -11.81 24.67
CA ASN A 153 -35.87 -11.76 23.23
C ASN A 153 -36.95 -12.51 22.46
N TRP A 154 -37.53 -11.85 21.48
CA TRP A 154 -38.55 -12.39 20.58
C TRP A 154 -37.98 -12.57 19.19
N TYR A 155 -38.28 -13.71 18.57
CA TYR A 155 -37.78 -14.07 17.24
C TYR A 155 -38.94 -14.30 16.28
N TRP A 156 -38.84 -13.76 15.08
CA TRP A 156 -39.79 -14.03 14.01
C TRP A 156 -39.13 -13.95 12.63
N CYS A 157 -39.73 -14.63 11.66
CA CYS A 157 -39.34 -14.57 10.26
C CYS A 157 -40.60 -14.62 9.40
N PHE A 158 -40.78 -13.63 8.53
CA PHE A 158 -41.85 -13.62 7.54
C PHE A 158 -41.26 -13.74 6.14
N ALA A 159 -41.87 -14.57 5.29
CA ALA A 159 -41.41 -14.76 3.91
C ALA A 159 -41.41 -13.46 3.07
N GLY A 160 -42.22 -12.46 3.45
CA GLY A 160 -42.29 -11.16 2.78
C GLY A 160 -41.17 -10.19 3.14
N GLU A 161 -40.48 -10.36 4.26
CA GLU A 161 -39.44 -9.43 4.73
C GLU A 161 -38.22 -9.44 3.81
N GLU A 162 -37.78 -10.62 3.37
CA GLU A 162 -36.61 -10.74 2.49
C GLU A 162 -36.86 -10.10 1.11
N LYS A 163 -38.11 -10.21 0.61
CA LYS A 163 -38.53 -9.53 -0.61
C LYS A 163 -38.53 -8.02 -0.45
N LYS A 164 -39.13 -7.52 0.63
CA LYS A 164 -39.20 -6.08 0.94
C LYS A 164 -37.83 -5.47 1.16
N GLU A 165 -36.92 -6.19 1.82
CA GLU A 165 -35.54 -5.73 2.03
C GLU A 165 -34.75 -5.69 0.71
N ARG A 166 -34.92 -6.69 -0.17
CA ARG A 166 -34.34 -6.64 -1.52
C ARG A 166 -34.90 -5.49 -2.33
N GLU A 167 -36.21 -5.26 -2.30
CA GLU A 167 -36.85 -4.11 -2.98
C GLU A 167 -36.34 -2.77 -2.43
N ARG A 168 -36.19 -2.63 -1.11
CA ARG A 168 -35.63 -1.43 -0.47
C ARG A 168 -34.18 -1.18 -0.93
N ARG A 169 -33.35 -2.21 -0.99
CA ARG A 169 -31.97 -2.10 -1.49
C ARG A 169 -31.92 -1.74 -2.97
N LEU A 170 -32.77 -2.35 -3.79
CA LEU A 170 -32.89 -1.98 -5.21
C LEU A 170 -33.29 -0.52 -5.39
N GLU A 171 -34.27 -0.05 -4.61
CA GLU A 171 -34.70 1.35 -4.66
C GLU A 171 -33.59 2.30 -4.21
N GLN A 172 -32.82 1.95 -3.17
CA GLN A 172 -31.66 2.72 -2.74
C GLN A 172 -30.57 2.79 -3.84
N LEU A 173 -30.22 1.64 -4.42
CA LEU A 173 -29.22 1.59 -5.50
C LEU A 173 -29.69 2.36 -6.74
N ARG A 174 -30.98 2.32 -7.07
CA ARG A 174 -31.55 3.11 -8.17
C ARG A 174 -31.36 4.61 -7.93
N LYS A 175 -31.65 5.10 -6.72
CA LYS A 175 -31.43 6.50 -6.36
C LYS A 175 -29.95 6.90 -6.45
N GLU A 176 -29.03 6.02 -6.06
CA GLU A 176 -27.59 6.26 -6.19
C GLU A 176 -27.16 6.33 -7.67
N VAL A 177 -27.69 5.45 -8.52
CA VAL A 177 -27.46 5.48 -9.97
C VAL A 177 -28.01 6.76 -10.59
N ASP A 178 -29.26 7.14 -10.26
CA ASP A 178 -29.88 8.35 -10.79
C ASP A 178 -29.10 9.61 -10.36
N HIS A 179 -28.61 9.64 -9.13
CA HIS A 179 -27.76 10.73 -8.64
C HIS A 179 -26.42 10.79 -9.36
N ALA A 180 -25.77 9.64 -9.55
CA ALA A 180 -24.52 9.54 -10.29
C ALA A 180 -24.69 9.96 -11.76
N GLN A 181 -25.79 9.54 -12.41
CA GLN A 181 -26.11 9.92 -13.78
C GLN A 181 -26.36 11.43 -13.90
N ALA A 182 -27.12 12.03 -12.99
CA ALA A 182 -27.33 13.48 -12.98
C ALA A 182 -26.01 14.25 -12.79
N SER A 183 -25.09 13.74 -11.97
CA SER A 183 -23.75 14.30 -11.80
C SER A 183 -22.93 14.20 -13.09
N TYR A 184 -22.97 13.04 -13.76
CA TYR A 184 -22.31 12.80 -15.04
C TYR A 184 -22.84 13.75 -16.13
N ASP A 185 -24.16 13.86 -16.28
CA ASP A 185 -24.79 14.70 -17.29
C ASP A 185 -24.43 16.18 -17.08
N LYS A 186 -24.40 16.64 -15.82
CA LYS A 186 -23.95 18.00 -15.47
C LYS A 186 -22.47 18.21 -15.81
N ALA A 187 -21.61 17.26 -15.49
CA ALA A 187 -20.19 17.33 -15.80
C ALA A 187 -19.97 17.32 -17.33
N GLN A 188 -20.70 16.49 -18.06
CA GLN A 188 -20.66 16.41 -19.52
C GLN A 188 -21.14 17.71 -20.17
N ALA A 189 -22.24 18.31 -19.68
CA ALA A 189 -22.71 19.61 -20.15
C ALA A 189 -21.68 20.72 -19.88
N SER A 190 -21.02 20.69 -18.72
CA SER A 190 -19.97 21.67 -18.38
C SER A 190 -18.74 21.51 -19.29
N LEU A 191 -18.35 20.27 -19.60
CA LEU A 191 -17.27 19.98 -20.55
C LEU A 191 -17.64 20.40 -21.97
N ALA A 192 -18.87 20.17 -22.42
CA ALA A 192 -19.34 20.59 -23.73
C ALA A 192 -19.32 22.12 -23.88
N SER A 193 -19.84 22.84 -22.87
CA SER A 193 -19.79 24.31 -22.84
C SER A 193 -18.35 24.85 -22.84
N ARG A 194 -17.45 24.23 -22.06
CA ARG A 194 -16.04 24.62 -22.02
C ARG A 194 -15.31 24.35 -23.33
N LYS A 195 -15.59 23.22 -23.99
CA LYS A 195 -15.07 22.93 -25.33
C LYS A 195 -15.54 23.94 -26.35
N GLN A 196 -16.84 24.28 -26.34
CA GLN A 196 -17.38 25.30 -27.25
C GLN A 196 -16.83 26.71 -26.96
N GLN A 197 -16.46 26.99 -25.70
CA GLN A 197 -15.75 28.22 -25.36
C GLN A 197 -14.33 28.21 -25.93
N TRP A 198 -13.58 27.13 -25.74
CA TRP A 198 -12.26 26.97 -26.34
C TRP A 198 -12.30 27.04 -27.86
N GLU A 199 -13.25 26.38 -28.54
CA GLU A 199 -13.39 26.48 -30.00
C GLU A 199 -13.72 27.90 -30.48
N ARG A 200 -14.34 28.73 -29.63
CA ARG A 200 -14.57 30.15 -29.93
C ARG A 200 -13.34 31.01 -29.65
N GLU A 201 -12.61 30.72 -28.58
CA GLU A 201 -11.36 31.41 -28.24
C GLU A 201 -10.24 31.05 -29.24
N ASP A 202 -10.12 29.79 -29.67
CA ASP A 202 -9.22 29.34 -30.75
C ASP A 202 -9.58 30.01 -32.09
N ALA A 203 -10.84 30.36 -32.34
CA ALA A 203 -11.21 31.11 -33.54
C ALA A 203 -10.69 32.56 -33.50
N ASP A 204 -10.47 33.11 -32.30
CA ASP A 204 -9.81 34.40 -32.07
C ASP A 204 -8.26 34.29 -32.03
N ASP A 205 -7.69 33.09 -32.29
CA ASP A 205 -6.24 32.84 -32.38
C ASP A 205 -5.52 33.65 -33.47
N GLN A 206 -6.22 34.45 -34.26
CA GLN A 206 -5.56 35.40 -35.17
C GLN A 206 -4.66 36.38 -34.40
N GLU A 207 -5.04 36.78 -33.18
CA GLU A 207 -4.21 37.65 -32.33
C GLU A 207 -3.01 36.87 -31.76
N TRP A 208 -3.23 35.62 -31.34
CA TRP A 208 -2.15 34.72 -30.91
C TRP A 208 -1.14 34.44 -32.03
N GLN A 209 -1.61 34.13 -33.24
CA GLN A 209 -0.76 33.90 -34.41
C GLN A 209 0.06 35.13 -34.79
N LYS A 210 -0.52 36.33 -34.70
CA LYS A 210 0.22 37.59 -34.90
C LYS A 210 1.29 37.79 -33.82
N ALA A 211 0.94 37.56 -32.55
CA ALA A 211 1.89 37.68 -31.45
C ALA A 211 3.04 36.66 -31.55
N VAL A 212 2.76 35.44 -32.02
CA VAL A 212 3.79 34.42 -32.30
C VAL A 212 4.71 34.85 -33.43
N GLN A 213 4.16 35.37 -34.54
CA GLN A 213 4.96 35.89 -35.66
C GLN A 213 5.82 37.10 -35.25
N GLU A 214 5.25 38.02 -34.47
CA GLU A 214 5.98 39.19 -33.95
C GLU A 214 7.11 38.77 -33.01
N LYS A 215 6.85 37.81 -32.12
CA LYS A 215 7.88 37.25 -31.24
C LYS A 215 9.01 36.61 -32.05
N GLU A 216 8.70 35.79 -33.05
CA GLU A 216 9.71 35.16 -33.90
C GLU A 216 10.54 36.21 -34.65
N ALA A 217 9.93 37.28 -35.16
CA ALA A 217 10.64 38.38 -35.81
C ALA A 217 11.59 39.11 -34.85
N LEU A 218 11.12 39.46 -33.65
CA LEU A 218 11.95 40.12 -32.63
C LEU A 218 13.08 39.22 -32.12
N GLU A 219 12.85 37.91 -32.01
CA GLU A 219 13.91 36.96 -31.65
C GLU A 219 15.00 36.88 -32.73
N GLN A 220 14.61 36.89 -34.01
CA GLN A 220 15.56 36.95 -35.12
C GLN A 220 16.34 38.27 -35.12
N GLU A 221 15.69 39.41 -34.92
CA GLU A 221 16.36 40.70 -34.83
C GLU A 221 17.33 40.77 -33.65
N CYS A 222 16.92 40.28 -32.47
CA CYS A 222 17.80 40.18 -31.30
C CYS A 222 19.02 39.29 -31.59
N GLN A 223 18.84 38.18 -32.32
CA GLN A 223 19.96 37.31 -32.71
C GLN A 223 20.89 38.03 -33.70
N GLN A 224 20.34 38.71 -34.71
CA GLN A 224 21.12 39.49 -35.66
C GLN A 224 21.94 40.57 -34.94
N LEU A 225 21.30 41.39 -34.11
CA LEU A 225 21.97 42.44 -33.34
C LEU A 225 23.03 41.87 -32.39
N ARG A 226 22.78 40.71 -31.77
CA ARG A 226 23.79 40.03 -30.95
C ARG A 226 24.98 39.57 -31.78
N THR A 227 24.77 39.05 -32.98
CA THR A 227 25.86 38.64 -33.87
C THR A 227 26.64 39.82 -34.40
N GLU A 228 25.98 40.91 -34.80
CA GLU A 228 26.62 42.15 -35.24
C GLU A 228 27.43 42.78 -34.11
N TRP A 229 26.85 42.85 -32.91
CA TRP A 229 27.55 43.36 -31.74
C TRP A 229 28.75 42.48 -31.37
N ALA A 230 28.61 41.16 -31.39
CA ALA A 230 29.73 40.24 -31.16
C ALA A 230 30.83 40.39 -32.21
N ALA A 231 30.48 40.57 -33.48
CA ALA A 231 31.43 40.83 -34.55
C ALA A 231 32.16 42.16 -34.32
N ALA A 232 31.44 43.24 -34.00
CA ALA A 232 32.01 44.56 -33.71
C ALA A 232 32.98 44.52 -32.51
N VAL A 233 32.60 43.82 -31.44
CA VAL A 233 33.45 43.62 -30.26
C VAL A 233 34.70 42.79 -30.59
N SER A 234 34.59 41.77 -31.46
CA SER A 234 35.74 40.96 -31.88
C SER A 234 36.73 41.73 -32.77
N THR A 235 36.25 42.66 -33.61
CA THR A 235 37.11 43.53 -34.42
C THR A 235 37.77 44.64 -33.62
N MET A 236 37.17 45.05 -32.50
CA MET A 236 37.78 45.96 -31.54
C MET A 236 38.51 45.16 -30.45
N GLU A 237 39.59 44.47 -30.83
CA GLU A 237 40.48 43.82 -29.85
C GLU A 237 41.08 44.89 -28.93
N GLY A 238 40.57 44.94 -27.69
CA GLY A 238 40.91 45.96 -26.72
C GLY A 238 39.98 47.16 -26.85
N GLY A 239 38.75 47.03 -26.33
CA GLY A 239 37.80 48.12 -26.20
C GLY A 239 38.35 49.23 -25.32
N LYS A 240 39.23 50.07 -25.88
CA LYS A 240 39.53 51.38 -25.31
C LYS A 240 38.22 52.13 -25.30
N GLY A 241 37.84 52.63 -24.13
CA GLY A 241 36.65 53.47 -24.05
C GLY A 241 36.81 54.62 -25.05
N ILE A 242 35.72 55.09 -25.65
CA ILE A 242 35.75 56.29 -26.51
C ILE A 242 36.51 57.44 -25.81
N GLN A 243 36.43 57.48 -24.49
CA GLN A 243 37.17 58.41 -23.63
C GLN A 243 38.69 58.21 -23.66
N GLU A 244 39.18 56.97 -23.59
CA GLU A 244 40.61 56.65 -23.62
C GLU A 244 41.21 56.93 -24.99
N ILE A 245 40.48 56.66 -26.08
CA ILE A 245 40.90 57.05 -27.45
C ILE A 245 41.00 58.58 -27.57
N LYS A 246 40.06 59.31 -26.98
CA LYS A 246 40.10 60.78 -26.96
C LYS A 246 41.30 61.31 -26.20
N GLU A 247 41.60 60.73 -25.04
CA GLU A 247 42.75 61.11 -24.21
C GLU A 247 44.08 60.81 -24.92
N GLU A 248 44.20 59.65 -25.57
CA GLU A 248 45.38 59.31 -26.37
C GLU A 248 45.54 60.24 -27.58
N THR A 249 44.46 60.53 -28.29
CA THR A 249 44.48 61.46 -29.43
C THR A 249 44.87 62.87 -28.99
N GLN A 250 44.37 63.31 -27.82
CA GLN A 250 44.76 64.59 -27.24
C GLN A 250 46.23 64.61 -26.85
N ALA A 251 46.74 63.55 -26.21
CA ALA A 251 48.15 63.44 -25.84
C ALA A 251 49.07 63.47 -27.08
N PHE A 252 48.69 62.78 -28.17
CA PHE A 252 49.44 62.86 -29.42
C PHE A 252 49.40 64.25 -30.05
N ARG A 253 48.26 64.96 -29.96
CA ARG A 253 48.13 66.34 -30.43
C ARG A 253 49.04 67.28 -29.65
N GLU A 254 49.07 67.17 -28.31
CA GLU A 254 49.92 67.98 -27.44
C GLU A 254 51.41 67.70 -27.71
N GLN A 255 51.79 66.44 -27.93
CA GLN A 255 53.16 66.08 -28.31
C GLN A 255 53.54 66.65 -29.68
N ALA A 256 52.66 66.54 -30.68
CA ALA A 256 52.89 67.11 -31.99
C ALA A 256 53.12 68.63 -31.89
N GLN A 257 52.26 69.35 -31.16
CA GLN A 257 52.40 70.79 -30.92
C GLN A 257 53.73 71.13 -30.23
N MET A 258 54.13 70.38 -29.19
CA MET A 258 55.42 70.58 -28.53
C MET A 258 56.60 70.41 -29.50
N TRP A 259 56.56 69.39 -30.36
CA TRP A 259 57.61 69.20 -31.37
C TRP A 259 57.59 70.30 -32.43
N THR A 260 56.42 70.79 -32.84
CA THR A 260 56.29 71.95 -33.71
C THR A 260 56.92 73.20 -33.09
N ASP A 261 56.67 73.48 -31.81
CA ASP A 261 57.30 74.59 -31.09
C ASP A 261 58.83 74.44 -31.02
N ASN A 262 59.31 73.23 -30.72
CA ASN A 262 60.75 72.94 -30.70
C ASN A 262 61.40 73.18 -32.07
N ILE A 263 60.72 72.79 -33.14
CA ILE A 263 61.17 73.05 -34.52
C ILE A 263 61.28 74.56 -34.74
N TYR A 264 60.26 75.35 -34.39
CA TYR A 264 60.32 76.81 -34.52
C TYR A 264 61.44 77.47 -33.70
N VAL A 265 61.73 76.96 -32.51
CA VAL A 265 62.88 77.43 -31.71
C VAL A 265 64.20 77.14 -32.42
N LEU A 266 64.35 75.95 -33.00
CA LEU A 266 65.53 75.59 -33.78
C LEU A 266 65.66 76.44 -35.04
N GLU A 267 64.58 76.73 -35.73
CA GLU A 267 64.56 77.66 -36.87
C GLU A 267 65.03 79.06 -36.46
N GLN A 268 64.52 79.61 -35.36
CA GLN A 268 64.97 80.91 -34.86
C GLN A 268 66.47 80.91 -34.50
N TYR A 269 66.99 79.79 -33.98
CA TYR A 269 68.41 79.63 -33.71
C TYR A 269 69.25 79.58 -34.99
N LEU A 270 68.79 78.83 -36.00
CA LEU A 270 69.38 78.82 -37.35
C LEU A 270 69.40 80.23 -37.96
N CYS A 271 68.31 80.99 -37.84
CA CYS A 271 68.25 82.39 -38.29
C CYS A 271 69.31 83.28 -37.64
N LYS A 272 69.59 83.09 -36.34
CA LYS A 272 70.63 83.84 -35.62
C LYS A 272 72.04 83.42 -36.06
N LEU A 273 72.27 82.14 -36.30
CA LEU A 273 73.56 81.61 -36.80
C LEU A 273 73.86 82.07 -38.23
N ALA A 274 72.84 82.13 -39.09
CA ALA A 274 72.95 82.61 -40.46
C ALA A 274 73.03 84.15 -40.59
N GLY A 275 73.10 84.90 -39.48
CA GLY A 275 73.25 86.35 -39.51
C GLY A 275 72.07 87.12 -40.12
N GLY A 276 70.91 86.47 -40.31
CA GLY A 276 69.75 87.05 -40.98
C GLY A 276 69.73 86.90 -42.50
N ASP A 277 70.65 86.13 -43.10
CA ASP A 277 70.64 85.85 -44.54
C ASP A 277 69.45 84.97 -44.93
N ARG A 278 68.40 85.62 -45.42
CA ARG A 278 67.10 85.02 -45.73
C ARG A 278 67.18 83.90 -46.78
N GLU A 279 68.09 84.01 -47.75
CA GLU A 279 68.26 83.02 -48.82
C GLU A 279 68.82 81.68 -48.29
N ILE A 280 69.76 81.73 -47.33
CA ILE A 280 70.34 80.52 -46.72
C ILE A 280 69.30 79.81 -45.86
N ILE A 281 68.51 80.59 -45.09
CA ILE A 281 67.45 80.06 -44.22
C ILE A 281 66.37 79.38 -45.06
N THR A 282 65.90 80.04 -46.14
CA THR A 282 64.88 79.47 -47.04
C THR A 282 65.39 78.23 -47.78
N ALA A 283 66.65 78.20 -48.22
CA ALA A 283 67.23 77.01 -48.85
C ALA A 283 67.29 75.80 -47.90
N ILE A 284 67.72 76.02 -46.64
CA ILE A 284 67.77 74.96 -45.62
C ILE A 284 66.35 74.47 -45.26
N GLN A 285 65.37 75.37 -45.11
CA GLN A 285 63.99 74.99 -44.83
C GLN A 285 63.37 74.17 -45.97
N GLN A 286 63.63 74.56 -47.23
CA GLN A 286 63.16 73.79 -48.39
C GLN A 286 63.81 72.40 -48.49
N GLU A 287 65.08 72.28 -48.13
CA GLU A 287 65.78 70.98 -48.12
C GLU A 287 65.29 70.08 -46.98
N CYS A 288 65.02 70.64 -45.79
CA CYS A 288 64.60 69.88 -44.62
C CYS A 288 63.11 69.49 -44.62
N TYR A 289 62.21 70.34 -45.13
CA TYR A 289 60.76 70.10 -45.09
C TYR A 289 60.16 69.61 -46.40
N GLY A 290 60.88 69.72 -47.53
CA GLY A 290 60.44 69.19 -48.82
C GLY A 290 59.07 69.71 -49.25
N GLU A 291 58.13 68.80 -49.53
CA GLU A 291 56.78 69.13 -50.03
C GLU A 291 55.83 69.72 -48.96
N GLU A 292 56.22 69.69 -47.68
CA GLU A 292 55.41 70.22 -46.58
C GLU A 292 55.69 71.70 -46.28
N TYR A 293 56.68 72.29 -46.95
CA TYR A 293 57.00 73.71 -46.84
C TYR A 293 56.04 74.56 -47.68
N VAL A 294 55.36 75.50 -47.03
CA VAL A 294 54.55 76.53 -47.66
C VAL A 294 55.33 77.84 -47.67
N GLU A 295 55.62 78.35 -48.86
CA GLU A 295 56.41 79.57 -49.05
C GLU A 295 55.70 80.78 -48.43
N GLY A 296 56.26 81.31 -47.33
CA GLY A 296 55.71 82.44 -46.58
C GLY A 296 54.90 82.09 -45.33
N GLU A 297 54.43 80.84 -45.20
CA GLU A 297 53.64 80.37 -44.05
C GLU A 297 54.38 79.32 -43.19
N GLY A 298 55.42 78.67 -43.73
CA GLY A 298 56.21 77.67 -42.99
C GLY A 298 55.63 76.25 -43.14
N LEU A 299 55.60 75.48 -42.06
CA LEU A 299 55.02 74.13 -42.06
C LEU A 299 53.47 74.20 -42.06
N ARG A 300 52.83 73.26 -42.76
CA ARG A 300 51.35 73.17 -42.81
C ARG A 300 50.76 72.88 -41.43
N GLU A 301 49.69 73.59 -41.05
CA GLU A 301 48.95 73.30 -39.82
C GLU A 301 48.21 71.95 -39.92
N LEU A 302 48.21 71.19 -38.83
CA LEU A 302 47.45 69.95 -38.68
C LEU A 302 46.01 70.31 -38.28
N GLU A 303 45.06 70.23 -39.22
CA GLU A 303 43.61 70.32 -38.94
C GLU A 303 43.08 69.07 -38.20
#